data_AF-A0A9D6GBN8-F1
#
_entry.id   AF-A0A9D6GBN8-F1
#
_cell.length_a   1.000
_cell.length_b   1.000
_cell.length_c   1.000
_cell.angle_alpha   90.00
_cell.angle_beta   90.00
_cell.angle_gamma   90.00
#
_symmetry.space_group_name_H-M   'P 1'
#
loop_
_entity.id
_entity.type
_entity.pdbx_description
1 polymer ?
#
loop_
_entity_poly.entity_id
_entity_poly.type
_entity_poly.pdbx_seq_one_letter_code
_entity_poly.pdbx_strand_id
1 'polypeptide(L)'
;MKRSIACLSLVAVLGLYGTALAIPDDEYDDSQSHPLRVAAYLLNPVGVGLEYVVFRPFHWVVSRNETTETIFGHSPHGAEELRVLSTPSY
;
A
#
# COMPACT_ATOMS: atom_id res chain seq x y z
N MET A 1 -0.74 32.29 -9.18
CA MET A 1 -1.83 31.41 -8.69
C MET A 1 -1.54 29.92 -8.88
N LYS A 2 -1.17 29.43 -10.08
CA LYS A 2 -0.88 28.00 -10.29
C LYS A 2 0.32 27.48 -9.47
N ARG A 3 1.40 28.28 -9.40
CA ARG A 3 2.61 27.97 -8.63
C ARG A 3 2.39 27.96 -7.12
N SER A 4 1.54 28.85 -6.62
CA SER A 4 1.21 28.93 -5.19
C SER A 4 0.32 27.77 -4.74
N ILE A 5 -0.60 27.30 -5.59
CA ILE A 5 -1.39 26.09 -5.32
C ILE A 5 -0.47 24.86 -5.28
N ALA A 6 0.45 24.72 -6.24
CA ALA A 6 1.40 23.60 -6.28
C ALA A 6 2.35 23.58 -5.06
N CYS A 7 2.83 24.75 -4.60
CA CYS A 7 3.62 24.84 -3.37
C CYS A 7 2.80 24.50 -2.13
N LEU A 8 1.55 24.97 -2.04
CA LEU A 8 0.67 24.67 -0.91
C LEU A 8 0.30 23.18 -0.83
N SER A 9 0.02 22.54 -1.96
CA SER A 9 -0.23 21.10 -1.98
C SER A 9 1.02 20.30 -1.65
N LEU A 10 2.20 20.71 -2.12
CA LEU A 10 3.47 20.08 -1.74
C LEU A 10 3.75 20.22 -0.24
N VAL A 11 3.53 21.40 0.35
CA VAL A 11 3.71 21.64 1.79
C VAL A 11 2.70 20.85 2.62
N ALA A 12 1.45 20.74 2.17
CA ALA A 12 0.45 19.93 2.84
C ALA A 12 0.84 18.44 2.83
N VAL A 13 1.28 17.91 1.68
CA VAL A 13 1.77 16.54 1.57
C VAL A 13 2.98 16.33 2.48
N LEU A 14 3.99 17.21 2.45
CA LEU A 14 5.17 17.05 3.32
C LEU A 14 4.82 17.19 4.81
N GLY A 15 3.88 18.06 5.17
CA GLY A 15 3.45 18.28 6.55
C GLY A 15 2.65 17.14 7.15
N LEU A 16 1.82 16.45 6.36
CA LEU A 16 1.05 15.28 6.79
C LEU A 16 1.89 14.01 6.95
N TYR A 17 3.02 13.89 6.23
CA TYR A 17 3.93 12.74 6.33
C TYR A 17 5.00 12.91 7.44
N GLY A 18 5.30 14.15 7.84
CA GLY A 18 6.39 14.46 8.77
C GLY A 18 6.12 14.14 10.25
N THR A 19 4.89 13.83 10.64
CA THR A 19 4.56 13.46 12.03
C THR A 19 4.57 11.95 12.22
N ALA A 20 5.67 11.29 11.81
CA ALA A 20 6.03 10.03 12.44
C ALA A 20 6.50 10.40 13.85
N LEU A 21 5.56 10.41 14.80
CA LEU A 21 5.86 10.53 16.22
C LEU A 21 6.89 9.43 16.51
N ALA A 22 8.11 9.84 16.87
CA ALA A 22 9.15 8.91 17.28
C ALA A 22 8.55 8.01 18.37
N ILE A 23 8.38 6.74 18.06
CA ILE A 23 7.98 5.74 19.04
C ILE A 23 9.18 5.66 19.99
N PRO A 24 9.05 6.11 21.24
CA PRO A 24 10.13 5.95 22.19
C PRO A 24 10.17 4.47 22.55
N ASP A 25 11.12 3.72 21.97
CA ASP A 25 11.65 2.43 22.48
C ASP A 25 12.54 1.65 21.48
N ASP A 26 12.75 2.12 20.23
CA ASP A 26 13.76 1.50 19.35
C ASP A 26 15.16 2.04 19.69
N GLU A 27 15.99 1.21 20.33
CA GLU A 27 17.39 1.53 20.59
C GLU A 27 18.17 1.51 19.27
N TYR A 28 18.82 2.64 18.97
CA TYR A 28 19.62 2.76 17.75
C TYR A 28 20.73 1.69 17.73
N ASP A 29 20.76 0.91 16.64
CA ASP A 29 21.82 -0.03 16.30
C ASP A 29 22.48 0.38 14.96
N ASP A 30 23.74 0.03 14.74
CA ASP A 30 24.50 0.39 13.54
C ASP A 30 23.90 -0.20 12.25
N SER A 31 23.07 -1.26 12.36
CA SER A 31 22.30 -1.75 11.21
C SER A 31 21.33 -0.69 10.65
N GLN A 32 20.93 0.32 11.44
CA GLN A 32 20.02 1.39 11.06
C GLN A 32 20.64 2.40 10.08
N SER A 33 21.97 2.51 10.06
CA SER A 33 22.72 3.38 9.13
C SER A 33 23.24 2.63 7.89
N HIS A 34 22.86 1.36 7.72
CA HIS A 34 23.21 0.60 6.52
C HIS A 34 22.64 1.29 5.26
N PRO A 35 23.45 1.56 4.21
CA PRO A 35 23.02 2.37 3.07
C PRO A 35 21.75 1.88 2.37
N LEU A 36 21.56 0.55 2.26
CA LEU A 36 20.33 -0.01 1.68
C LEU A 36 19.11 0.21 2.58
N ARG A 37 19.28 0.24 3.90
CA ARG A 37 18.20 0.54 4.84
C ARG A 37 17.81 2.02 4.76
N VAL A 38 18.78 2.91 4.66
CA VAL A 38 18.51 4.35 4.42
C VAL A 38 17.76 4.54 3.10
N ALA A 39 18.19 3.87 2.03
CA ALA A 39 17.46 3.89 0.76
C ALA A 39 16.02 3.33 0.92
N ALA A 40 15.85 2.24 1.67
CA ALA A 40 14.53 1.67 1.94
C ALA A 40 13.63 2.65 2.72
N TYR A 41 14.15 3.39 3.70
CA TYR A 41 13.39 4.42 4.40
C TYR A 41 12.91 5.54 3.48
N LEU A 42 13.76 5.97 2.54
CA LEU A 42 13.40 6.97 1.55
C LEU A 42 12.35 6.44 0.55
N LEU A 43 12.43 5.17 0.18
CA LEU A 43 11.53 4.54 -0.79
C LEU A 43 10.20 4.08 -0.18
N ASN A 44 10.17 3.71 1.10
CA ASN A 44 8.96 3.22 1.77
C ASN A 44 7.73 4.12 1.61
N PRO A 45 7.78 5.46 1.83
CA PRO A 45 6.61 6.31 1.62
C PRO A 45 6.13 6.33 0.17
N VAL A 46 7.03 6.16 -0.81
CA VAL A 46 6.66 6.04 -2.22
C VAL A 46 5.90 4.73 -2.47
N GLY A 47 6.39 3.62 -1.89
CA GLY A 47 5.71 2.32 -1.94
C GLY A 47 4.30 2.37 -1.37
N VAL A 48 4.15 2.97 -0.17
CA VAL A 48 2.83 3.21 0.46
C VAL A 48 1.96 4.09 -0.44
N GLY A 49 2.50 5.18 -1.00
CA GLY A 49 1.76 6.02 -1.93
C GLY A 49 1.24 5.27 -3.15
N LEU A 50 2.09 4.44 -3.77
CA LEU A 50 1.70 3.59 -4.90
C LEU A 50 0.64 2.55 -4.50
N GLU A 51 0.74 1.97 -3.31
CA GLU A 51 -0.25 1.04 -2.79
C GLU A 51 -1.64 1.68 -2.74
N TYR A 52 -1.76 2.86 -2.15
CA TYR A 52 -3.06 3.52 -1.98
C TYR A 52 -3.59 4.17 -3.25
N VAL A 53 -2.73 4.79 -4.06
CA VAL A 53 -3.16 5.57 -5.23
C VAL A 53 -3.31 4.70 -6.47
N VAL A 54 -2.51 3.65 -6.59
CA VAL A 54 -2.47 2.81 -7.79
C VAL A 54 -2.98 1.42 -7.46
N PHE A 55 -2.26 0.65 -6.66
CA PHE A 55 -2.51 -0.79 -6.57
C PHE A 55 -3.87 -1.14 -5.94
N ARG A 56 -4.31 -0.44 -4.89
CA ARG A 56 -5.62 -0.68 -4.25
C ARG A 56 -6.81 -0.38 -5.19
N PRO A 57 -6.87 0.78 -5.89
CA PRO A 57 -7.89 1.01 -6.91
C PRO A 57 -7.88 -0.03 -8.03
N PHE A 58 -6.70 -0.39 -8.55
CA PHE A 58 -6.59 -1.42 -9.58
C PHE A 58 -7.09 -2.78 -9.09
N HIS A 59 -6.72 -3.18 -7.87
CA HIS A 59 -7.23 -4.39 -7.24
C HIS A 59 -8.75 -4.36 -7.15
N TRP A 60 -9.35 -3.25 -6.71
CA TRP A 60 -10.81 -3.13 -6.63
C TRP A 60 -11.49 -3.30 -8.00
N VAL A 61 -10.92 -2.75 -9.07
CA VAL A 61 -11.45 -2.94 -10.43
C VAL A 61 -11.37 -4.41 -10.83
N VAL A 62 -10.20 -5.03 -10.64
CA VAL A 62 -9.92 -6.41 -11.04
C VAL A 62 -10.79 -7.42 -10.26
N SER A 63 -11.05 -7.17 -8.98
CA SER A 63 -11.82 -8.05 -8.09
C SER A 63 -13.30 -7.65 -7.97
N ARG A 64 -13.85 -6.89 -8.92
CA ARG A 64 -15.18 -6.26 -8.75
C ARG A 64 -16.36 -7.24 -8.86
N ASN A 65 -16.25 -8.23 -9.74
CA ASN A 65 -17.27 -9.25 -9.98
C ASN A 65 -16.65 -10.44 -10.73
N GLU A 66 -17.40 -11.54 -10.82
CA GLU A 66 -16.97 -12.79 -11.47
C GLU A 66 -16.49 -12.58 -12.92
N THR A 67 -17.13 -11.69 -13.68
CA THR A 67 -16.72 -11.40 -15.07
C THR A 67 -15.32 -10.79 -15.11
N THR A 68 -15.08 -9.78 -14.28
CA THR A 68 -13.79 -9.10 -14.24
C THR A 68 -12.71 -10.02 -13.66
N GLU A 69 -13.03 -10.78 -12.63
CA GLU A 69 -12.15 -11.81 -12.06
C GLU A 69 -11.74 -12.85 -13.10
N THR A 70 -12.68 -13.31 -13.92
CA THR A 70 -12.41 -14.26 -15.02
C THR A 70 -11.52 -13.64 -16.10
N ILE A 71 -11.79 -12.40 -16.52
CA ILE A 71 -11.00 -11.72 -17.57
C ILE A 71 -9.56 -11.50 -17.13
N PHE A 72 -9.35 -11.11 -15.87
CA PHE A 72 -8.03 -10.79 -15.33
C PHE A 72 -7.35 -11.97 -14.62
N GLY A 73 -7.99 -13.14 -14.56
CA GLY A 73 -7.47 -14.32 -13.87
C GLY A 73 -7.28 -14.10 -12.37
N HIS A 74 -8.09 -13.23 -11.76
CA HIS A 74 -8.07 -12.99 -10.33
C HIS A 74 -9.01 -13.97 -9.63
N SER A 75 -8.56 -14.55 -8.52
CA SER A 75 -9.42 -15.30 -7.60
C SER A 75 -8.99 -14.96 -6.18
N PRO A 76 -9.93 -14.75 -5.25
CA PRO A 76 -9.57 -14.51 -3.85
C PRO A 76 -8.70 -15.65 -3.32
N HIS A 77 -7.64 -15.31 -2.57
CA HIS A 77 -6.85 -16.32 -1.89
C HIS A 77 -7.72 -17.06 -0.86
N GLY A 78 -7.74 -18.39 -0.94
CA GLY A 78 -8.64 -19.23 -0.12
C GLY A 78 -10.05 -19.41 -0.68
N ALA A 79 -10.37 -18.87 -1.87
CA ALA A 79 -11.68 -19.07 -2.51
C ALA A 79 -12.00 -20.56 -2.72
N GLU A 80 -11.00 -21.37 -3.09
CA GLU A 80 -11.19 -22.81 -3.26
C GLU A 80 -11.47 -23.52 -1.94
N GLU A 81 -10.78 -23.13 -0.86
CA GLU A 81 -11.02 -23.68 0.47
C GLU A 81 -12.44 -23.36 0.96
N LEU A 82 -12.90 -22.11 0.77
CA LEU A 82 -14.27 -21.71 1.07
C LEU A 82 -15.31 -22.42 0.20
N ARG A 83 -15.01 -22.66 -1.07
CA ARG A 83 -15.87 -23.40 -2.00
C ARG A 83 -16.00 -24.87 -1.59
N VAL A 84 -14.90 -25.50 -1.18
CA VAL A 84 -14.88 -26.87 -0.66
C VAL A 84 -15.68 -26.97 0.65
N LEU A 85 -15.51 -26.02 1.56
CA LEU A 85 -16.24 -25.99 2.85
C LEU A 85 -17.74 -25.67 2.71
N SER A 86 -18.15 -24.98 1.64
CA SER A 86 -19.55 -24.61 1.38
C SER A 86 -20.30 -25.59 0.48
N THR A 87 -19.62 -26.58 -0.11
CA THR A 87 -20.28 -27.62 -0.92
C THR A 87 -20.86 -28.69 0.01
N PRO A 88 -22.18 -28.97 -0.01
CA PRO A 88 -22.77 -30.00 0.84
C PRO A 88 -22.26 -31.38 0.42
N SER A 89 -21.71 -32.13 1.38
CA SER A 89 -21.44 -33.56 1.21
C SER A 89 -22.77 -34.31 1.18
N TYR A 90 -23.22 -34.68 -0.01
CA TYR A 90 -24.34 -35.62 -0.21
C TYR A 90 -23.85 -37.06 -0.14
#